data_AF-A0A158H9H6-F1
#
_entry.id   AF-A0A158H9H6-F1
#
_cell.length_a   1.000
_cell.length_b   1.000
_cell.length_c   1.000
_cell.angle_alpha   90.00
_cell.angle_beta   90.00
_cell.angle_gamma   90.00
#
_symmetry.space_group_name_H-M   'P 1'
#
loop_
_entity.id
_entity.type
_entity.pdbx_description
1 polymer ?
#
loop_
_entity_poly.entity_id
_entity_poly.type
_entity_poly.pdbx_seq_one_letter_code
_entity_poly.pdbx_strand_id
1 'polypeptide(L)'
;MNQSAVKALQARVNALEAHNAVRRTISRYMALCDVPALILEGESLAALFSDDSVWEGIGPQYADAFEHLIGREQIVAMLKRYLPPSPHFATNVHFLT
;
A
#
# COMPACT_ATOMS: atom_id res chain seq x y z
N MET A 1 15.72 -25.32 28.18
CA MET A 1 14.54 -24.63 27.63
C MET A 1 13.70 -25.62 26.83
N ASN A 2 12.38 -25.60 26.94
CA ASN A 2 11.51 -26.53 26.22
C ASN A 2 11.46 -26.15 24.73
N GLN A 3 11.93 -27.04 23.85
CA GLN A 3 12.00 -26.82 22.41
C GLN A 3 10.63 -26.50 21.77
N SER A 4 9.54 -27.05 22.32
CA SER A 4 8.19 -26.75 21.82
C SER A 4 7.76 -25.32 22.15
N ALA A 5 8.09 -24.84 23.36
CA ALA A 5 7.81 -23.48 23.78
C ALA A 5 8.58 -22.45 22.93
N VAL A 6 9.85 -22.74 22.62
CA VAL A 6 10.66 -21.88 21.74
C VAL A 6 10.04 -21.79 20.33
N LYS A 7 9.63 -22.93 19.74
CA LYS A 7 8.96 -22.94 18.42
C LYS A 7 7.65 -22.14 18.43
N ALA A 8 6.84 -22.28 19.48
CA ALA A 8 5.59 -21.54 19.61
C ALA A 8 5.81 -20.04 19.72
N LEU A 9 6.83 -19.61 20.47
CA LEU A 9 7.21 -18.20 20.56
C LEU A 9 7.73 -17.66 19.22
N GLN A 10 8.57 -18.42 18.52
CA GLN A 10 9.07 -18.01 17.20
C GLN A 10 7.93 -17.81 16.20
N ALA A 11 6.96 -18.72 16.16
CA ALA A 11 5.79 -18.58 15.29
C ALA A 11 4.98 -17.31 15.60
N ARG A 12 4.81 -16.97 16.89
CA ARG A 12 4.12 -15.75 17.31
C ARG A 12 4.90 -14.48 16.94
N VAL A 13 6.22 -14.49 17.12
CA VAL A 13 7.09 -13.37 16.74
C VAL A 13 7.01 -13.15 15.22
N ASN A 14 7.16 -14.21 14.43
CA ASN A 14 7.06 -14.11 12.97
C ASN A 14 5.71 -13.53 12.52
N ALA A 15 4.61 -13.93 13.16
CA ALA A 15 3.28 -13.38 12.86
C ALA A 15 3.18 -11.89 13.21
N LEU A 16 3.73 -11.46 14.35
CA LEU A 16 3.74 -10.05 14.75
C LEU A 16 4.62 -9.20 13.84
N GLU A 17 5.78 -9.71 13.45
CA GLU A 17 6.69 -9.05 12.49
C GLU A 17 6.03 -8.91 11.11
N ALA A 18 5.33 -9.94 10.65
CA ALA A 18 4.56 -9.88 9.40
C ALA A 18 3.44 -8.82 9.48
N HIS A 19 2.66 -8.78 10.57
CA HIS A 19 1.65 -7.74 10.76
C HIS A 19 2.25 -6.33 10.78
N ASN A 20 3.39 -6.15 11.46
CA ASN A 20 4.09 -4.86 11.50
C ASN A 20 4.62 -4.47 10.11
N ALA A 21 5.14 -5.42 9.32
CA ALA A 21 5.59 -5.18 7.96
C ALA A 21 4.42 -4.72 7.07
N VAL A 22 3.26 -5.39 7.13
CA VAL A 22 2.07 -5.01 6.38
C VAL A 22 1.59 -3.61 6.78
N ARG A 23 1.48 -3.31 8.09
CA ARG A 23 1.12 -1.97 8.58
C ARG A 23 2.08 -0.90 8.06
N ARG A 24 3.38 -1.15 8.12
CA ARG A 24 4.39 -0.22 7.63
C ARG A 24 4.25 0.04 6.12
N THR A 25 3.98 -1.01 5.34
CA THR A 25 3.76 -0.89 3.88
C THR A 25 2.55 -0.01 3.57
N ILE A 26 1.40 -0.25 4.21
CA ILE A 26 0.20 0.55 3.95
C ILE A 26 0.34 1.99 4.47
N SER A 27 1.00 2.21 5.61
CA SER A 27 1.29 3.57 6.08
C SER A 27 2.20 4.36 5.11
N ARG A 28 3.22 3.71 4.52
CA ARG A 28 4.06 4.32 3.49
C ARG A 28 3.26 4.64 2.23
N TYR A 29 2.38 3.74 1.80
CA TYR A 29 1.46 3.99 0.68
C TYR A 29 0.58 5.21 0.94
N MET A 30 -0.08 5.26 2.10
CA MET A 30 -0.93 6.39 2.51
C MET A 30 -0.14 7.70 2.51
N ALA A 31 1.04 7.73 3.12
CA ALA A 31 1.87 8.93 3.18
C ALA A 31 2.34 9.41 1.80
N LEU A 32 2.65 8.49 0.88
CA LEU A 32 3.03 8.83 -0.51
C LEU A 32 1.84 9.27 -1.37
N CYS A 33 0.61 8.88 -0.99
CA CYS A 33 -0.61 9.26 -1.67
C CYS A 33 -1.32 10.46 -1.04
N ASP A 34 -0.87 10.95 0.12
CA ASP A 34 -1.51 12.05 0.83
C ASP A 34 -1.34 13.38 0.05
N VAL A 35 -2.38 14.22 0.02
CA VAL A 35 -2.39 15.44 -0.80
C VAL A 35 -2.94 16.63 0.00
N PRO A 36 -2.24 17.78 0.03
CA PRO A 36 -0.93 18.05 -0.56
C PRO A 36 0.20 17.28 0.14
N ALA A 37 0.99 16.53 -0.64
CA ALA A 37 2.02 15.65 -0.13
C ALA A 37 3.25 16.43 0.38
N LEU A 38 3.84 15.95 1.47
CA LEU A 38 5.26 16.21 1.75
C LEU A 38 6.12 15.32 0.84
N ILE A 39 7.19 15.87 0.27
CA ILE A 39 8.17 15.05 -0.45
C ILE A 39 8.85 14.14 0.57
N LEU A 40 8.66 12.82 0.42
CA LEU A 40 9.34 11.81 1.21
C LEU A 40 10.60 11.37 0.45
N GLU A 41 11.74 11.96 0.79
CA GLU A 41 13.02 11.67 0.14
C GLU A 41 13.37 10.17 0.22
N GLY A 42 13.77 9.59 -0.91
CA GLY A 42 14.13 8.17 -1.00
C GLY A 42 12.96 7.19 -1.00
N GLU A 43 11.73 7.68 -0.85
CA GLU A 43 10.51 6.87 -0.91
C GLU A 43 9.85 6.96 -2.29
N SER A 44 9.26 5.86 -2.76
CA SER A 44 8.53 5.85 -4.04
C SER A 44 7.39 4.83 -4.02
N LEU A 45 6.30 5.15 -4.71
CA LEU A 45 5.18 4.21 -4.89
C LEU A 45 5.64 2.92 -5.57
N ALA A 46 6.60 3.00 -6.50
CA ALA A 46 7.13 1.85 -7.21
C ALA A 46 7.67 0.77 -6.26
N ALA A 47 8.31 1.16 -5.15
CA ALA A 47 8.86 0.24 -4.17
C ALA A 47 7.79 -0.51 -3.33
N LEU A 48 6.51 -0.15 -3.46
CA LEU A 48 5.40 -0.74 -2.70
C LEU A 48 4.62 -1.80 -3.48
N PHE A 49 4.88 -1.95 -4.79
CA PHE A 49 4.18 -2.90 -5.65
C PHE A 49 5.15 -3.96 -6.18
N SER A 50 4.69 -5.21 -6.24
CA SER A 50 5.37 -6.30 -6.93
C SER A 50 5.23 -6.18 -8.45
N ASP A 51 6.05 -6.91 -9.20
CA ASP A 51 6.02 -6.87 -10.66
C ASP A 51 4.73 -7.47 -11.25
N ASP A 52 4.06 -8.34 -10.47
CA ASP A 52 2.82 -9.04 -10.80
C ASP A 52 1.59 -8.48 -10.07
N SER A 53 1.70 -7.31 -9.42
CA SER A 53 0.58 -6.68 -8.72
C SER A 53 -0.59 -6.41 -9.67
N VAL A 54 -1.80 -6.70 -9.23
CA VAL A 54 -3.04 -6.40 -9.95
C VAL A 54 -3.78 -5.29 -9.21
N TRP A 55 -4.21 -4.27 -9.94
CA TRP A 55 -5.08 -3.22 -9.43
C TRP A 55 -6.37 -3.22 -10.21
N GLU A 56 -7.48 -3.48 -9.53
CA GLU A 56 -8.81 -3.50 -10.14
C GLU A 56 -9.88 -3.12 -9.12
N GLY A 57 -10.96 -2.53 -9.61
CA GLY A 57 -12.16 -2.33 -8.81
C GLY A 57 -12.97 -3.61 -8.80
N ILE A 58 -13.43 -4.03 -7.62
CA ILE A 58 -14.22 -5.25 -7.44
C ILE A 58 -15.62 -4.93 -6.92
N GLY A 59 -16.59 -5.73 -7.36
CA GLY A 59 -17.99 -5.57 -6.98
C GLY A 59 -18.75 -4.52 -7.82
N PRO A 60 -20.09 -4.47 -7.68
CA PRO A 60 -20.96 -3.72 -8.58
C PRO A 60 -20.76 -2.20 -8.56
N GLN A 61 -20.14 -1.68 -7.50
CA GLN A 61 -19.93 -0.24 -7.32
C GLN A 61 -18.62 0.26 -7.95
N TYR A 62 -17.62 -0.63 -8.10
CA TYR A 62 -16.26 -0.24 -8.46
C TYR A 62 -15.70 -0.99 -9.68
N ALA A 63 -16.37 -2.04 -10.16
CA ALA A 63 -15.93 -2.81 -11.33
C ALA A 63 -15.66 -1.94 -12.56
N ASP A 64 -16.46 -0.89 -12.77
CA ASP A 64 -16.30 0.05 -13.89
C ASP A 64 -15.54 1.33 -13.50
N ALA A 65 -15.21 1.50 -12.21
CA ALA A 65 -14.56 2.71 -11.70
C ALA A 65 -13.04 2.67 -11.86
N PHE A 66 -12.46 1.48 -11.94
CA PHE A 66 -11.03 1.27 -12.11
C PHE A 66 -10.76 0.29 -13.24
N GLU A 67 -9.81 0.65 -14.10
CA GLU A 67 -9.26 -0.26 -15.10
C GLU A 67 -8.59 -1.46 -14.40
N HIS A 68 -8.57 -2.62 -15.08
CA HIS A 68 -7.77 -3.76 -14.66
C HIS A 68 -6.32 -3.52 -15.08
N LEU A 69 -5.47 -3.13 -14.14
CA LEU A 69 -4.06 -2.81 -14.37
C LEU A 69 -3.17 -3.92 -13.82
N ILE A 70 -2.17 -4.30 -14.60
CA ILE A 70 -1.22 -5.35 -14.23
C ILE A 70 0.20 -4.78 -14.20
N GLY A 71 0.86 -4.99 -13.07
CA GLY A 71 2.25 -4.67 -12.83
C GLY A 71 2.48 -3.26 -12.30
N ARG A 72 3.61 -3.14 -11.59
CA ARG A 72 4.06 -1.92 -10.91
C ARG A 72 3.96 -0.67 -11.78
N GLU A 73 4.41 -0.72 -13.03
CA GLU A 73 4.48 0.47 -13.90
C GLU A 73 3.11 1.05 -14.20
N GLN A 74 2.14 0.20 -14.58
CA GLN A 74 0.79 0.64 -14.91
C GLN A 74 0.09 1.25 -13.69
N ILE A 75 0.23 0.59 -12.53
CA ILE A 75 -0.35 1.03 -11.27
C ILE A 75 0.23 2.39 -10.85
N VAL A 76 1.56 2.55 -10.87
CA VAL A 76 2.22 3.81 -10.51
C VAL A 76 1.83 4.93 -11.48
N ALA A 77 1.74 4.64 -12.79
CA ALA A 77 1.32 5.63 -13.78
C ALA A 77 -0.12 6.10 -13.54
N MET A 78 -1.02 5.18 -13.15
CA MET A 78 -2.39 5.52 -12.77
C MET A 78 -2.42 6.38 -11.50
N LEU A 79 -1.73 5.98 -10.42
CA LEU A 79 -1.74 6.71 -9.15
C LEU A 79 -1.24 8.16 -9.31
N LYS A 80 -0.20 8.38 -10.12
CA LYS A 80 0.33 9.71 -10.41
C LYS A 80 -0.70 10.69 -11.00
N ARG A 81 -1.78 10.21 -11.64
CA ARG A 81 -2.86 11.07 -12.14
C ARG A 81 -3.63 11.78 -11.02
N TYR A 82 -3.58 11.23 -9.81
CA TYR A 82 -4.27 11.72 -8.62
C TYR A 82 -3.36 12.51 -7.67
N LEU A 83 -2.04 12.54 -7.94
CA LEU A 83 -1.05 13.25 -7.12
C LEU A 83 -0.75 14.65 -7.67
N PRO A 84 -0.20 15.57 -6.84
CA PRO A 84 0.26 16.87 -7.30
C PRO A 84 1.19 16.77 -8.53
N PRO A 85 1.05 17.69 -9.49
CA PRO A 85 0.26 18.93 -9.45
C PRO A 85 -1.24 18.79 -9.80
N SER A 86 -1.77 17.57 -9.92
CA SER A 86 -3.20 17.35 -10.20
C SER A 86 -4.09 17.88 -9.07
N PRO A 87 -5.07 18.78 -9.32
CA PRO A 87 -5.96 19.32 -8.28
C PRO A 87 -7.13 18.37 -7.96
N HIS A 88 -6.92 17.05 -8.06
CA HIS A 88 -8.00 16.07 -8.05
C HIS A 88 -8.78 16.02 -6.73
N PHE A 89 -8.08 16.17 -5.60
CA PHE A 89 -8.68 16.13 -4.27
C PHE A 89 -8.72 17.52 -3.62
N ALA A 90 -9.88 17.91 -3.10
CA ALA A 90 -10.00 19.04 -2.18
C ALA A 90 -9.54 18.67 -0.75
N THR A 91 -9.77 17.41 -0.36
CA THR A 91 -9.34 16.80 0.90
C THR A 91 -9.02 15.33 0.64
N ASN A 92 -7.93 14.84 1.21
CA ASN A 92 -7.59 13.42 1.26
C ASN A 92 -7.51 12.97 2.73
N VAL A 93 -8.05 11.80 3.07
CA VAL A 93 -8.08 11.30 4.46
C VAL A 93 -7.77 9.81 4.46
N HIS A 94 -6.82 9.41 5.31
CA HIS A 94 -6.40 8.03 5.47
C HIS A 94 -6.77 7.53 6.88
N PHE A 95 -7.46 6.38 6.96
CA PHE A 95 -7.78 5.72 8.21
C PHE A 95 -7.08 4.36 8.27
N LEU A 96 -6.28 4.15 9.33
CA LEU A 96 -5.62 2.88 9.60
C LEU A 96 -5.78 2.55 11.08
N THR A 97 -6.53 1.49 11.38
CA THR A 97 -6.73 0.97 12.74
C THR A 97 -5.69 -0.09 13.05
#